data_AF-A0A2H0WG41-F1
#
_entry.id   AF-A0A2H0WG41-F1
#
_cell.length_a   1.000
_cell.length_b   1.000
_cell.length_c   1.000
_cell.angle_alpha   90.00
_cell.angle_beta   90.00
_cell.angle_gamma   90.00
#
_symmetry.space_group_name_H-M   'P 1'
#
loop_
_entity.id
_entity.type
_entity.pdbx_description
1 polymer ?
#
loop_
_entity_poly.entity_id
_entity_poly.type
_entity_poly.pdbx_seq_one_letter_code
_entity_poly.pdbx_strand_id
1 'polypeptide(L)'
;MTEKSIFSVFLASTLALILGACSTSSERRNTYRSDNGDRPLVDEKYSLSADRQALDHLRSQEPEDRRRENDELALILGLMSEVKRPPSEVRNQFDQILRKKRELFNKDLSREREEFTKTERKKRETFLKDSQRARDEFNRDKHSREQRTEFYQEQSEKRSEYFADERDRRSDFESDVRERRKNFEDYARSKQNDFNQEYRAYSKKYDEMKKAERKQQEMRRQESSAPVSSMGAVMTPEAQALEDELRALQSRPGTNLESGE
;
A
#
# COMPACT_ATOMS: atom_id res chain seq x y z
N MET A 1 45.13 27.96 30.29
CA MET A 1 45.35 29.41 30.48
C MET A 1 44.56 30.08 29.36
N THR A 2 43.44 30.78 29.54
CA THR A 2 42.86 31.67 30.57
C THR A 2 41.31 31.58 30.47
N GLU A 3 40.52 31.40 31.54
CA GLU A 3 39.86 32.43 32.39
C GLU A 3 39.19 33.58 31.59
N LYS A 4 37.99 34.11 31.82
CA LYS A 4 36.85 34.04 32.78
C LYS A 4 35.78 35.00 32.18
N SER A 5 34.47 34.79 32.37
CA SER A 5 33.56 35.85 32.86
C SER A 5 32.16 35.33 33.12
N ILE A 6 31.80 35.31 34.41
CA ILE A 6 30.48 35.19 34.99
C ILE A 6 30.25 36.52 35.72
N PHE A 7 29.00 36.97 35.80
CA PHE A 7 28.41 38.03 36.66
C PHE A 7 27.86 39.27 35.92
N SER A 8 26.53 39.29 35.76
CA SER A 8 25.73 40.44 36.18
C SER A 8 24.34 39.93 36.57
N VAL A 9 24.07 40.05 37.87
CA VAL A 9 22.96 39.52 38.66
C VAL A 9 22.27 40.76 39.23
N PHE A 10 20.95 40.83 39.06
CA PHE A 10 19.98 41.56 39.91
C PHE A 10 19.90 43.09 39.82
N LEU A 11 18.83 43.54 39.16
CA LEU A 11 18.00 44.71 39.48
C LEU A 11 16.70 44.48 38.68
N ALA A 12 15.46 44.53 39.15
CA ALA A 12 14.87 45.00 40.37
C ALA A 12 13.54 44.25 40.52
N SER A 13 13.34 43.66 41.69
CA SER A 13 12.04 43.17 42.15
C SER A 13 11.20 44.37 42.64
N THR A 14 9.88 44.20 42.64
CA THR A 14 8.86 44.98 43.36
C THR A 14 8.31 46.28 42.74
N LEU A 15 7.18 46.16 42.02
CA LEU A 15 6.09 47.14 42.08
C LEU A 15 4.73 46.42 42.01
N ALA A 16 4.07 46.36 43.17
CA ALA A 16 2.61 46.36 43.44
C ALA A 16 1.68 45.66 42.41
N LEU A 17 1.03 44.52 42.67
CA LEU A 17 0.02 44.23 43.70
C LEU A 17 -1.07 45.32 43.78
N ILE A 18 -2.23 45.05 43.15
CA ILE A 18 -3.63 45.21 43.63
C ILE A 18 -4.59 45.47 42.43
N LEU A 19 -5.76 44.80 42.49
CA LEU A 19 -6.97 44.83 41.63
C LEU A 19 -6.91 43.94 40.38
N GLY A 20 -7.70 42.88 40.21
CA GLY A 20 -8.93 42.49 40.88
C GLY A 20 -9.89 41.94 39.84
N ALA A 21 -9.95 40.62 39.67
CA ALA A 21 -11.11 39.88 39.19
C ALA A 21 -10.84 38.39 39.32
N CYS A 22 -11.20 37.85 40.48
CA CYS A 22 -11.38 36.42 40.69
C CYS A 22 -12.44 35.91 39.69
N SER A 23 -11.99 35.39 38.56
CA SER A 23 -12.74 34.41 37.78
C SER A 23 -12.69 33.08 38.54
N THR A 24 -13.58 32.90 39.51
CA THR A 24 -13.88 31.57 40.03
C THR A 24 -14.89 30.92 39.09
N SER A 25 -14.42 30.58 37.88
CA SER A 25 -14.96 29.43 37.18
C SER A 25 -14.42 28.21 37.91
N SER A 26 -15.18 27.71 38.88
CA SER A 26 -14.99 26.34 39.33
C SER A 26 -15.36 25.43 38.18
N GLU A 27 -14.44 25.25 37.22
CA GLU A 27 -14.41 24.01 36.48
C GLU A 27 -14.38 22.92 37.53
N ARG A 28 -15.44 22.11 37.55
CA ARG A 28 -15.47 20.87 38.32
C ARG A 28 -14.29 20.06 37.81
N ARG A 29 -13.11 20.21 38.44
CA ARG A 29 -12.00 19.29 38.29
C ARG A 29 -12.57 17.94 38.64
N ASN A 30 -12.74 17.11 37.62
CA ASN A 30 -13.11 15.73 37.78
C ASN A 30 -11.99 15.13 38.63
N THR A 31 -12.24 14.93 39.93
CA THR A 31 -11.28 14.42 40.92
C THR A 31 -10.85 12.98 40.62
N TYR A 32 -11.36 12.41 39.52
CA TYR A 32 -10.97 11.09 39.03
C TYR A 32 -9.66 11.07 38.23
N ARG A 33 -9.11 12.20 37.76
CA ARG A 33 -7.84 12.16 36.99
C ARG A 33 -7.01 13.45 37.08
N SER A 34 -5.84 13.36 37.71
CA SER A 34 -4.75 14.33 37.60
C SER A 34 -3.78 13.95 36.48
N ASP A 35 -3.31 14.97 35.75
CA ASP A 35 -2.01 15.14 35.10
C ASP A 35 -1.37 14.03 34.23
N ASN A 36 -1.21 14.39 32.95
CA ASN A 36 0.02 14.29 32.17
C ASN A 36 0.66 12.90 31.97
N GLY A 37 -0.15 11.90 31.64
CA GLY A 37 0.33 10.71 30.93
C GLY A 37 -0.64 10.38 29.81
N ASP A 38 -0.14 10.33 28.57
CA ASP A 38 -0.88 9.82 27.41
C ASP A 38 -1.34 8.40 27.71
N ARG A 39 -2.54 8.26 28.27
CA ARG A 39 -3.18 6.96 28.34
C ARG A 39 -3.57 6.60 26.90
N PRO A 40 -3.16 5.42 26.40
CA PRO A 40 -3.53 5.01 25.06
C PRO A 40 -5.06 5.05 24.94
N LEU A 41 -5.55 5.45 23.77
CA LEU A 41 -6.98 5.64 23.48
C LEU A 41 -7.81 4.37 23.80
N VAL A 42 -7.15 3.21 23.84
CA VAL A 42 -7.67 1.90 24.22
C VAL A 42 -6.63 1.20 25.10
N ASP A 43 -7.04 0.57 26.20
CA ASP A 43 -6.15 -0.25 27.03
C ASP A 43 -5.54 -1.37 26.19
N GLU A 44 -4.27 -1.71 26.45
CA GLU A 44 -3.50 -2.68 25.67
C GLU A 44 -4.16 -4.08 25.61
N LYS A 45 -4.96 -4.43 26.62
CA LYS A 45 -5.80 -5.64 26.67
C LYS A 45 -6.89 -5.70 25.58
N TYR A 46 -7.36 -4.54 25.13
CA TYR A 46 -8.37 -4.41 24.07
C TYR A 46 -7.76 -3.86 22.77
N SER A 47 -6.44 -3.67 22.74
CA SER A 47 -5.71 -3.23 21.57
C SER A 47 -5.52 -4.39 20.61
N LEU A 48 -5.79 -4.15 19.33
CA LEU A 48 -5.47 -5.09 18.24
C LEU A 48 -3.95 -5.24 18.02
N SER A 49 -3.09 -4.61 18.84
CA SER A 49 -1.64 -4.75 18.75
C SER A 49 -1.18 -6.18 19.00
N ALA A 50 -1.78 -6.87 19.98
CA ALA A 50 -1.47 -8.27 20.26
C ALA A 50 -1.84 -9.18 19.08
N ASP A 51 -3.02 -8.94 18.47
CA ASP A 51 -3.47 -9.67 17.28
C ASP A 51 -2.59 -9.40 16.06
N ARG A 52 -2.14 -8.15 15.86
CA ARG A 52 -1.19 -7.80 14.79
C ARG A 52 0.15 -8.49 14.98
N GLN A 53 0.68 -8.51 16.20
CA GLN A 53 1.94 -9.21 16.50
C GLN A 53 1.79 -10.73 16.31
N ALA A 54 0.65 -11.31 16.68
CA ALA A 54 0.36 -12.73 16.43
C ALA A 54 0.26 -13.03 14.93
N LEU A 55 -0.37 -12.15 14.14
CA LEU A 55 -0.44 -12.30 12.69
C LEU A 55 0.93 -12.15 12.02
N ASP A 56 1.78 -11.23 12.48
CA ASP A 56 3.14 -11.07 11.97
C ASP A 56 4.02 -12.28 12.32
N HIS A 57 3.80 -12.89 13.49
CA HIS A 57 4.44 -14.15 13.87
C HIS A 57 3.94 -15.34 13.03
N LEU A 58 2.66 -15.38 12.67
CA LEU A 58 2.14 -16.40 11.75
C LEU A 58 2.69 -16.19 10.33
N ARG A 59 2.82 -14.94 9.87
CA ARG A 59 3.45 -14.60 8.58
C ARG A 59 4.92 -14.98 8.53
N SER A 60 5.66 -14.91 9.64
CA SER A 60 7.09 -15.31 9.64
C SER A 60 7.26 -16.83 9.50
N GLN A 61 6.24 -17.62 9.84
CA GLN A 61 6.22 -19.07 9.69
C GLN A 61 5.81 -19.56 8.29
N GLU A 62 5.21 -18.69 7.47
CA GLU A 62 4.87 -19.04 6.10
C GLU A 62 6.11 -19.05 5.18
N PRO A 63 6.21 -20.02 4.24
CA PRO A 63 7.25 -20.00 3.22
C PRO A 63 7.22 -18.71 2.40
N GLU A 64 8.39 -18.17 2.05
CA GLU A 64 8.49 -16.87 1.36
C GLU A 64 7.67 -16.79 0.09
N ASP A 65 7.63 -17.87 -0.69
CA ASP A 65 6.91 -17.94 -1.95
C ASP A 65 5.40 -17.77 -1.74
N ARG A 66 4.85 -18.42 -0.71
CA ARG A 66 3.42 -18.29 -0.35
C ARG A 66 3.08 -16.89 0.15
N ARG A 67 3.98 -16.27 0.93
CA ARG A 67 3.77 -14.88 1.37
C ARG A 67 3.68 -13.92 0.19
N ARG A 68 4.59 -14.06 -0.79
CA ARG A 68 4.57 -13.23 -2.01
C ARG A 68 3.28 -13.43 -2.81
N GLU A 69 2.84 -14.68 -2.97
CA GLU A 69 1.57 -14.98 -3.63
C GLU A 69 0.37 -14.35 -2.90
N ASN A 70 0.32 -14.48 -1.57
CA ASN A 70 -0.70 -13.90 -0.72
C ASN A 70 -0.73 -12.37 -0.80
N ASP A 71 0.43 -11.71 -0.79
CA ASP A 71 0.54 -10.26 -0.91
C ASP A 71 0.06 -9.76 -2.28
N GLU A 72 0.34 -10.52 -3.35
CA GLU A 72 -0.11 -10.19 -4.69
C GLU A 72 -1.63 -10.39 -4.87
N LEU A 73 -2.18 -11.44 -4.28
CA LEU A 73 -3.63 -11.64 -4.21
C LEU A 73 -4.29 -10.54 -3.38
N ALA A 74 -3.70 -10.17 -2.24
CA ALA A 74 -4.17 -9.07 -1.41
C ALA A 74 -4.14 -7.73 -2.16
N LEU A 75 -3.15 -7.51 -3.03
CA LEU A 75 -3.12 -6.34 -3.91
C LEU A 75 -4.29 -6.34 -4.90
N ILE A 76 -4.54 -7.48 -5.57
CA ILE A 76 -5.65 -7.62 -6.53
C ILE A 76 -7.00 -7.42 -5.83
N LEU A 77 -7.21 -8.08 -4.69
CA LEU A 77 -8.41 -7.94 -3.87
C LEU A 77 -8.54 -6.53 -3.30
N GLY A 78 -7.43 -5.90 -2.93
CA GLY A 78 -7.37 -4.52 -2.44
C GLY A 78 -7.90 -3.52 -3.47
N LEU A 79 -7.57 -3.71 -4.76
CA LEU A 79 -8.10 -2.90 -5.86
C LEU A 79 -9.63 -3.02 -6.02
N MET A 80 -10.23 -4.12 -5.55
CA MET A 80 -11.65 -4.45 -5.68
C MET A 80 -12.41 -4.45 -4.34
N SER A 81 -11.75 -4.11 -3.24
CA SER A 81 -12.28 -4.26 -1.87
C SER A 81 -13.46 -3.33 -1.59
N GLU A 82 -13.45 -2.13 -2.15
CA GLU A 82 -14.56 -1.18 -2.06
C GLU A 82 -15.22 -1.02 -3.44
N VAL A 83 -16.53 -1.31 -3.53
CA VAL A 83 -17.35 -1.13 -4.75
C VAL A 83 -17.66 0.35 -5.00
N LYS A 84 -16.68 1.23 -4.83
CA LYS A 84 -16.85 2.68 -5.02
C LYS A 84 -16.40 3.14 -6.41
N ARG A 85 -15.40 2.46 -6.99
CA ARG A 85 -14.77 2.87 -8.25
C ARG A 85 -15.47 2.24 -9.45
N PRO A 86 -15.62 2.95 -10.57
CA PRO A 86 -16.11 2.33 -11.80
C PRO A 86 -15.16 1.19 -12.23
N PRO A 87 -15.68 0.07 -12.74
CA PRO A 87 -14.85 -1.07 -13.16
C PRO A 87 -13.73 -0.68 -14.13
N SER A 88 -13.97 0.28 -15.03
CA SER A 88 -12.95 0.81 -15.95
C SER A 88 -11.70 1.34 -15.24
N GLU A 89 -11.84 2.05 -14.12
CA GLU A 89 -10.71 2.57 -13.35
C GLU A 89 -9.90 1.45 -12.70
N VAL A 90 -10.59 0.44 -12.13
CA VAL A 90 -9.95 -0.73 -11.52
C VAL A 90 -9.11 -1.48 -12.56
N ARG A 91 -9.66 -1.68 -13.75
CA ARG A 91 -8.94 -2.30 -14.88
C ARG A 91 -7.73 -1.48 -15.31
N ASN A 92 -7.89 -0.18 -15.47
CA ASN A 92 -6.79 0.71 -15.85
C ASN A 92 -5.65 0.68 -14.82
N GLN A 93 -5.97 0.66 -13.53
CA GLN A 93 -4.97 0.57 -12.46
C GLN A 93 -4.21 -0.76 -12.50
N PHE A 94 -4.92 -1.87 -12.68
CA PHE A 94 -4.29 -3.18 -12.82
C PHE A 94 -3.37 -3.25 -14.06
N ASP A 95 -3.85 -2.79 -15.21
CA ASP A 95 -3.08 -2.75 -16.45
C ASP A 95 -1.82 -1.89 -16.30
N GLN A 96 -1.90 -0.75 -15.59
CA GLN A 96 -0.74 0.08 -15.27
C GLN A 96 0.28 -0.64 -14.39
N ILE A 97 -0.16 -1.36 -13.36
CA ILE A 97 0.72 -2.15 -12.49
C ILE A 97 1.42 -3.24 -13.31
N LEU A 98 0.67 -3.97 -14.13
CA LEU A 98 1.21 -5.04 -14.97
C LEU A 98 2.22 -4.49 -16.00
N ARG A 99 1.94 -3.33 -16.61
CA ARG A 99 2.87 -2.63 -17.51
C ARG A 99 4.16 -2.26 -16.79
N LYS A 100 4.08 -1.64 -15.60
CA LYS A 100 5.25 -1.28 -14.80
C LYS A 100 6.08 -2.52 -14.44
N LYS A 101 5.45 -3.64 -14.04
CA LYS A 101 6.15 -4.90 -13.79
C LYS A 101 6.88 -5.40 -15.05
N ARG A 102 6.23 -5.36 -16.23
CA ARG A 102 6.85 -5.73 -17.51
C ARG A 102 8.05 -4.83 -17.86
N GLU A 103 7.91 -3.52 -17.66
CA GLU A 103 8.99 -2.54 -17.92
C GLU A 103 10.20 -2.77 -17.01
N LEU A 104 9.97 -2.97 -15.70
CA LEU A 104 11.03 -3.28 -14.75
C LEU A 104 11.75 -4.58 -15.12
N PHE A 105 11.00 -5.63 -15.40
CA PHE A 105 11.57 -6.91 -15.83
C PHE A 105 12.44 -6.79 -17.08
N ASN A 106 11.94 -6.10 -18.12
CA ASN A 106 12.70 -5.87 -19.34
C ASN A 106 13.96 -5.04 -19.11
N LYS A 107 13.88 -4.03 -18.23
CA LYS A 107 15.02 -3.18 -17.87
C LYS A 107 16.10 -3.99 -17.16
N ASP A 108 15.72 -4.86 -16.23
CA ASP A 108 16.67 -5.69 -15.49
C ASP A 108 17.32 -6.74 -16.40
N LEU A 109 16.55 -7.38 -17.28
CA LEU A 109 17.12 -8.25 -18.32
C LEU A 109 18.08 -7.51 -19.26
N SER A 110 17.78 -6.27 -19.64
CA SER A 110 18.68 -5.47 -20.49
C SER A 110 19.99 -5.18 -19.78
N ARG A 111 19.93 -4.75 -18.52
CA ARG A 111 21.12 -4.50 -17.69
C ARG A 111 21.97 -5.75 -17.53
N GLU A 112 21.34 -6.88 -17.24
CA GLU A 112 22.03 -8.15 -17.06
C GLU A 112 22.75 -8.60 -18.35
N ARG A 113 22.12 -8.44 -19.52
CA ARG A 113 22.75 -8.68 -20.83
C ARG A 113 23.94 -7.76 -21.09
N GLU A 114 23.81 -6.47 -20.75
CA GLU A 114 24.89 -5.50 -20.88
C GLU A 114 26.07 -5.84 -19.98
N GLU A 115 25.80 -6.20 -18.73
CA GLU A 115 26.80 -6.64 -17.75
C GLU A 115 27.50 -7.92 -18.20
N PHE A 116 26.75 -8.93 -18.66
CA PHE A 116 27.30 -10.14 -19.24
C PHE A 116 28.23 -9.82 -20.40
N THR A 117 27.76 -9.05 -21.39
CA THR A 117 28.57 -8.65 -22.57
C THR A 117 29.83 -7.88 -22.16
N LYS A 118 29.73 -7.01 -21.15
CA LYS A 118 30.87 -6.24 -20.63
C LYS A 118 31.89 -7.15 -19.97
N THR A 119 31.45 -8.13 -19.18
CA THR A 119 32.36 -9.09 -18.53
C THR A 119 33.00 -10.04 -19.54
N GLU A 120 32.25 -10.55 -20.51
CA GLU A 120 32.73 -11.35 -21.65
C GLU A 120 33.85 -10.62 -22.41
N ARG A 121 33.61 -9.35 -22.79
CA ARG A 121 34.61 -8.52 -23.47
C ARG A 121 35.88 -8.35 -22.65
N LYS A 122 35.74 -8.05 -21.35
CA LYS A 122 36.89 -7.88 -20.45
C LYS A 122 37.70 -9.16 -20.32
N LYS A 123 37.04 -10.31 -20.10
CA LYS A 123 37.70 -11.62 -20.00
C LYS A 123 38.44 -11.98 -21.29
N ARG A 124 37.83 -11.70 -22.44
CA ARG A 124 38.48 -11.92 -23.75
C ARG A 124 39.71 -11.04 -23.92
N GLU A 125 39.62 -9.76 -23.57
CA GLU A 125 40.74 -8.84 -23.67
C GLU A 125 41.90 -9.25 -22.75
N THR A 126 41.61 -9.64 -21.50
CA THR A 126 42.63 -10.13 -20.56
C THR A 126 43.27 -11.41 -21.09
N PHE A 127 42.48 -12.37 -21.56
CA PHE A 127 43.00 -13.61 -22.14
C PHE A 127 43.94 -13.35 -23.33
N LEU A 128 43.57 -12.46 -24.25
CA LEU A 128 44.40 -12.12 -25.41
C LEU A 128 45.70 -11.42 -24.99
N LYS A 129 45.64 -10.52 -23.99
CA LYS A 129 46.81 -9.85 -23.43
C LYS A 129 47.75 -10.85 -22.75
N ASP A 130 47.21 -11.78 -21.97
CA ASP A 130 47.99 -12.79 -21.25
C ASP A 130 48.60 -13.81 -22.23
N SER A 131 47.87 -14.24 -23.25
CA SER A 131 48.41 -15.08 -24.33
C SER A 131 49.51 -14.38 -25.13
N GLN A 132 49.39 -13.06 -25.36
CA GLN A 132 50.45 -12.29 -26.01
C GLN A 132 51.68 -12.16 -25.10
N ARG A 133 51.49 -11.82 -23.82
CA ARG A 133 52.59 -11.75 -22.84
C ARG A 133 53.34 -13.08 -22.71
N ALA A 134 52.61 -14.19 -22.61
CA ALA A 134 53.22 -15.52 -22.57
C ALA A 134 54.08 -15.81 -23.81
N ARG A 135 53.62 -15.40 -25.00
CA ARG A 135 54.40 -15.51 -26.24
C ARG A 135 55.62 -14.60 -26.24
N ASP A 136 55.49 -13.37 -25.76
CA ASP A 136 56.59 -12.42 -25.70
C ASP A 136 57.66 -12.87 -24.69
N GLU A 137 57.24 -13.38 -23.53
CA GLU A 137 58.12 -13.93 -22.49
C GLU A 137 58.87 -15.17 -22.98
N PHE A 138 58.16 -16.12 -23.60
CA PHE A 138 58.79 -17.31 -24.20
C PHE A 138 59.77 -16.93 -25.33
N ASN A 139 59.54 -15.86 -26.08
CA ASN A 139 60.47 -15.46 -27.14
C ASN A 139 61.71 -14.68 -26.65
N ARG A 140 61.82 -14.33 -25.35
CA ARG A 140 63.00 -13.65 -24.80
C ARG A 140 64.22 -14.56 -24.70
N ASP A 141 63.99 -15.84 -24.43
CA ASP A 141 65.05 -16.83 -24.25
C ASP A 141 65.20 -17.74 -25.48
N LYS A 142 66.37 -18.38 -25.59
CA LYS A 142 66.60 -19.39 -26.63
C LYS A 142 66.05 -20.73 -26.16
N HIS A 143 65.08 -21.25 -26.91
CA HIS A 143 64.45 -22.54 -26.65
C HIS A 143 64.83 -23.59 -27.70
N SER A 144 64.81 -24.87 -27.31
CA SER A 144 65.00 -25.98 -28.24
C SER A 144 63.83 -26.08 -29.22
N ARG A 145 64.00 -26.83 -30.32
CA ARG A 145 62.94 -27.02 -31.31
C ARG A 145 61.70 -27.68 -30.68
N GLU A 146 61.92 -28.70 -29.87
CA GLU A 146 60.90 -29.48 -29.17
C GLU A 146 60.09 -28.57 -28.24
N GLN A 147 60.77 -27.77 -27.40
CA GLN A 147 60.13 -26.82 -26.49
C GLN A 147 59.26 -25.79 -27.22
N ARG A 148 59.71 -25.31 -28.39
CA ARG A 148 58.92 -24.38 -29.21
C ARG A 148 57.67 -25.05 -29.74
N THR A 149 57.78 -26.29 -30.24
CA THR A 149 56.62 -27.04 -30.73
C THR A 149 55.59 -27.27 -29.62
N GLU A 150 56.02 -27.74 -28.45
CA GLU A 150 55.14 -27.96 -27.30
C GLU A 150 54.43 -26.68 -26.85
N PHE A 151 55.17 -25.57 -26.71
CA PHE A 151 54.61 -24.29 -26.30
C PHE A 151 53.52 -23.77 -27.24
N TYR A 152 53.75 -23.82 -28.56
CA TYR A 152 52.75 -23.35 -29.53
C TYR A 152 51.56 -24.29 -29.65
N GLN A 153 51.76 -25.60 -29.46
CA GLN A 153 50.65 -26.55 -29.38
C GLN A 153 49.77 -26.25 -28.17
N GLU A 154 50.36 -26.10 -26.98
CA GLU A 154 49.63 -25.77 -25.75
C GLU A 154 48.91 -24.42 -25.86
N GLN A 155 49.53 -23.39 -26.46
CA GLN A 155 48.87 -22.11 -26.72
C GLN A 155 47.67 -22.26 -27.66
N SER A 156 47.78 -23.10 -28.69
CA SER A 156 46.68 -23.37 -29.62
C SER A 156 45.53 -24.09 -28.92
N GLU A 157 45.84 -25.08 -28.09
CA GLU A 157 44.87 -25.84 -27.28
C GLU A 157 44.14 -24.93 -26.30
N LYS A 158 44.87 -24.16 -25.48
CA LYS A 158 44.29 -23.17 -24.54
C LYS A 158 43.40 -22.16 -25.23
N ARG A 159 43.80 -21.69 -26.42
CA ARG A 159 42.99 -20.77 -27.23
C ARG A 159 41.71 -21.44 -27.70
N SER A 160 41.80 -22.68 -28.20
CA SER A 160 40.64 -23.43 -28.67
C SER A 160 39.64 -23.68 -27.54
N GLU A 161 40.13 -24.13 -26.38
CA GLU A 161 39.34 -24.38 -25.17
C GLU A 161 38.65 -23.11 -24.67
N TYR A 162 39.39 -22.01 -24.50
CA TYR A 162 38.82 -20.73 -24.05
C TYR A 162 37.66 -20.27 -24.95
N PHE A 163 37.81 -20.37 -26.27
CA PHE A 163 36.73 -19.95 -27.19
C PHE A 163 35.59 -20.97 -27.29
N ALA A 164 35.80 -22.23 -26.93
CA ALA A 164 34.71 -23.20 -26.78
C ALA A 164 33.89 -22.86 -25.54
N ASP A 165 34.54 -22.70 -24.39
CA ASP A 165 33.91 -22.34 -23.12
C ASP A 165 33.11 -21.03 -23.21
N GLU A 166 33.65 -20.00 -23.88
CA GLU A 166 32.93 -18.73 -24.03
C GLU A 166 31.69 -18.86 -24.92
N ARG A 167 31.70 -19.75 -25.93
CA ARG A 167 30.50 -20.04 -26.72
C ARG A 167 29.44 -20.73 -25.88
N ASP A 168 29.83 -21.71 -25.08
CA ASP A 168 28.91 -22.48 -24.24
C ASP A 168 28.31 -21.60 -23.15
N ARG A 169 29.14 -20.80 -22.44
CA ARG A 169 28.67 -19.81 -21.46
C ARG A 169 27.67 -18.82 -22.04
N ARG A 170 27.90 -18.35 -23.27
CA ARG A 170 26.96 -17.45 -23.96
C ARG A 170 25.67 -18.15 -24.32
N SER A 171 25.75 -19.40 -24.79
CA SER A 171 24.59 -20.23 -25.09
C SER A 171 23.72 -20.46 -23.85
N ASP A 172 24.34 -20.81 -22.72
CA ASP A 172 23.68 -21.04 -21.44
C ASP A 172 23.00 -19.77 -20.94
N PHE A 173 23.71 -18.64 -20.98
CA PHE A 173 23.15 -17.34 -20.60
C PHE A 173 21.92 -16.96 -21.45
N GLU A 174 21.99 -17.10 -22.77
CA GLU A 174 20.84 -16.80 -23.64
C GLU A 174 19.70 -17.82 -23.49
N SER A 175 19.99 -19.04 -23.05
CA SER A 175 18.96 -20.01 -22.66
C SER A 175 18.23 -19.57 -21.39
N ASP A 176 18.97 -19.22 -20.33
CA ASP A 176 18.40 -18.71 -19.06
C ASP A 176 17.53 -17.48 -19.29
N VAL A 177 18.01 -16.51 -20.08
CA VAL A 177 17.23 -15.30 -20.38
C VAL A 177 15.92 -15.63 -21.11
N ARG A 178 15.95 -16.59 -22.05
CA ARG A 178 14.72 -17.03 -22.75
C ARG A 178 13.75 -17.72 -21.80
N GLU A 179 14.25 -18.57 -20.92
CA GLU A 179 13.44 -19.25 -19.92
C GLU A 179 12.82 -18.28 -18.92
N ARG A 180 13.60 -17.37 -18.35
CA ARG A 180 13.10 -16.33 -17.43
C ARG A 180 12.05 -15.45 -18.07
N ARG A 181 12.22 -15.08 -19.34
CA ARG A 181 11.21 -14.33 -20.10
C ARG A 181 9.93 -15.11 -20.27
N LYS A 182 10.01 -16.40 -20.61
CA LYS A 182 8.84 -17.27 -20.72
C LYS A 182 8.11 -17.38 -19.37
N ASN A 183 8.85 -17.69 -18.30
CA ASN A 183 8.30 -17.83 -16.95
C ASN A 183 7.60 -16.55 -16.49
N PHE A 184 8.18 -15.38 -16.78
CA PHE A 184 7.57 -14.09 -16.46
C PHE A 184 6.28 -13.84 -17.26
N GLU A 185 6.24 -14.16 -18.55
CA GLU A 185 5.02 -14.00 -19.35
C GLU A 185 3.91 -14.96 -18.91
N ASP A 186 4.25 -16.20 -18.56
CA ASP A 186 3.29 -17.17 -18.02
C ASP A 186 2.73 -16.71 -16.66
N TYR A 187 3.59 -16.18 -15.77
CA TYR A 187 3.18 -15.51 -14.54
C TYR A 187 2.23 -14.33 -14.81
N ALA A 188 2.60 -13.43 -15.73
CA ALA A 188 1.78 -12.25 -16.05
C ALA A 188 0.41 -12.64 -16.62
N ARG A 189 0.34 -13.72 -17.41
CA ARG A 189 -0.92 -14.30 -17.90
C ARG A 189 -1.75 -14.88 -16.77
N SER A 190 -1.14 -15.61 -15.83
CA SER A 190 -1.83 -16.15 -14.66
C SER A 190 -2.48 -15.03 -13.86
N LYS A 191 -1.73 -13.97 -13.52
CA LYS A 191 -2.27 -12.84 -12.76
C LYS A 191 -3.34 -12.06 -13.51
N GLN A 192 -3.24 -11.96 -14.84
CA GLN A 192 -4.31 -11.40 -15.65
C GLN A 192 -5.60 -12.24 -15.56
N ASN A 193 -5.49 -13.57 -15.54
CA ASN A 193 -6.63 -14.47 -15.39
C ASN A 193 -7.26 -14.33 -14.00
N ASP A 194 -6.46 -14.31 -12.94
CA ASP A 194 -6.92 -14.11 -11.56
C ASP A 194 -7.67 -12.78 -11.43
N PHE A 195 -7.07 -11.70 -11.96
CA PHE A 195 -7.72 -10.39 -12.02
C PHE A 195 -9.04 -10.45 -12.78
N ASN A 196 -9.08 -11.08 -13.96
CA ASN A 196 -10.30 -11.16 -14.77
C ASN A 196 -11.43 -11.94 -14.07
N GLN A 197 -11.09 -12.96 -13.28
CA GLN A 197 -12.05 -13.71 -12.49
C GLN A 197 -12.69 -12.82 -11.41
N GLU A 198 -11.88 -12.15 -10.60
CA GLU A 198 -12.37 -11.25 -9.55
C GLU A 198 -13.08 -10.03 -10.14
N TYR A 199 -12.58 -9.50 -11.26
CA TYR A 199 -13.14 -8.35 -11.95
C TYR A 199 -14.58 -8.58 -12.40
N ARG A 200 -14.92 -9.80 -12.85
CA ARG A 200 -16.30 -10.14 -13.23
C ARG A 200 -17.24 -10.06 -12.04
N ALA A 201 -16.83 -10.59 -10.89
CA ALA A 201 -17.61 -10.52 -9.66
C ALA A 201 -17.77 -9.06 -9.19
N TYR A 202 -16.69 -8.27 -9.25
CA TYR A 202 -16.70 -6.85 -8.92
C TYR A 202 -17.64 -6.05 -9.83
N SER A 203 -17.54 -6.21 -11.15
CA SER A 203 -18.36 -5.48 -12.12
C SER A 203 -19.85 -5.73 -11.91
N LYS A 204 -20.23 -6.99 -11.67
CA LYS A 204 -21.62 -7.35 -11.37
C LYS A 204 -22.13 -6.64 -10.11
N LYS A 205 -21.35 -6.65 -9.02
CA LYS A 205 -21.70 -5.96 -7.77
C LYS A 205 -21.83 -4.44 -7.98
N TYR A 206 -20.94 -3.85 -8.77
CA TYR A 206 -20.99 -2.42 -9.08
C TYR A 206 -22.26 -2.04 -9.86
N ASP A 207 -22.63 -2.83 -10.87
CA ASP A 207 -23.84 -2.59 -11.66
C ASP A 207 -25.12 -2.75 -10.81
N GLU A 208 -25.16 -3.75 -9.94
CA GLU A 208 -26.26 -3.96 -8.97
C GLU A 208 -26.38 -2.77 -8.00
N MET A 209 -25.26 -2.30 -7.44
CA MET A 209 -25.21 -1.12 -6.58
C MET A 209 -25.71 0.13 -7.32
N LYS A 210 -25.24 0.38 -8.54
CA LYS A 210 -25.68 1.54 -9.34
C LYS A 210 -27.15 1.46 -9.73
N LYS A 211 -27.67 0.26 -9.99
CA LYS A 211 -29.11 0.04 -10.23
C LYS A 211 -29.93 0.31 -8.98
N ALA A 212 -29.47 -0.13 -7.80
CA ALA A 212 -30.13 0.14 -6.53
C ALA A 212 -30.14 1.65 -6.20
N GLU A 213 -29.02 2.34 -6.41
CA GLU A 213 -28.89 3.79 -6.22
C GLU A 213 -29.88 4.56 -7.11
N ARG A 214 -29.98 4.20 -8.40
CA ARG A 214 -30.95 4.79 -9.34
C ARG A 214 -32.39 4.59 -8.90
N LYS A 215 -32.76 3.36 -8.50
CA LYS A 215 -34.11 3.05 -8.00
C LYS A 215 -34.44 3.86 -6.73
N GLN A 216 -33.49 3.97 -5.81
CA GLN A 216 -33.67 4.75 -4.59
C GLN A 216 -33.83 6.25 -4.90
N GLN A 217 -33.08 6.75 -5.88
CA GLN A 217 -33.22 8.12 -6.36
C GLN A 217 -34.57 8.37 -7.05
N GLU A 218 -35.07 7.42 -7.83
CA GLU A 218 -36.40 7.48 -8.45
C GLU A 218 -37.52 7.47 -7.40
N MET A 219 -37.46 6.59 -6.39
CA MET A 219 -38.44 6.58 -5.29
C MET A 219 -38.43 7.91 -4.52
N ARG A 220 -37.24 8.44 -4.18
CA ARG A 220 -37.12 9.76 -3.54
C ARG A 220 -37.69 10.89 -4.40
N ARG A 221 -37.50 10.83 -5.72
CA ARG A 221 -38.08 11.81 -6.65
C ARG A 221 -39.59 11.72 -6.67
N GLN A 222 -40.15 10.50 -6.75
CA GLN A 222 -41.60 10.27 -6.72
C GLN A 222 -42.24 10.71 -5.39
N GLU A 223 -41.60 10.45 -4.25
CA GLU A 223 -42.02 10.95 -2.94
C GLU A 223 -41.98 12.49 -2.88
N SER A 224 -40.96 13.12 -3.46
CA SER A 224 -40.85 14.59 -3.51
C SER A 224 -41.77 15.26 -4.53
N SER A 225 -42.22 14.53 -5.56
CA SER A 225 -43.10 15.02 -6.63
C SER A 225 -44.56 14.63 -6.45
N ALA A 226 -44.88 13.79 -5.45
CA ALA A 226 -46.26 13.59 -5.05
C ALA A 226 -46.81 14.95 -4.61
N PRO A 227 -47.90 15.46 -5.20
CA PRO A 227 -48.49 16.69 -4.74
C PRO A 227 -48.81 16.51 -3.25
N VAL A 228 -48.52 17.52 -2.44
CA VAL A 228 -49.24 17.77 -1.18
C VAL A 228 -50.68 18.04 -1.60
N SER A 229 -51.38 17.00 -2.04
CA SER A 229 -52.79 17.02 -2.29
C SER A 229 -53.37 17.16 -0.91
N SER A 230 -53.90 18.34 -0.64
CA SER A 230 -54.79 18.62 0.46
C SER A 230 -55.73 17.43 0.63
N MET A 231 -55.39 16.51 1.54
CA MET A 231 -56.41 15.74 2.20
C MET A 231 -57.19 16.76 3.01
N GLY A 232 -58.19 17.37 2.37
CA GLY A 232 -59.39 17.75 3.07
C GLY A 232 -59.82 16.51 3.81
N ALA A 233 -59.53 16.48 5.11
CA ALA A 233 -59.96 15.44 6.00
C ALA A 233 -61.49 15.38 5.86
N VAL A 234 -61.98 14.40 5.13
CA VAL A 234 -63.33 13.88 5.38
C VAL A 234 -63.20 13.21 6.73
N MET A 235 -63.27 14.03 7.78
CA MET A 235 -63.43 13.50 9.12
C MET A 235 -64.71 12.70 9.13
N THR A 236 -64.61 11.46 9.58
CA THR A 236 -65.80 10.70 9.94
C THR A 236 -66.55 11.48 11.03
N PRO A 237 -67.88 11.42 11.08
CA PRO A 237 -68.67 12.13 12.10
C PRO A 237 -68.21 11.81 13.54
N GLU A 238 -67.66 10.62 13.73
CA GLU A 238 -67.09 10.13 14.99
C GLU A 238 -65.77 10.83 15.36
N ALA A 239 -64.93 11.16 14.38
CA ALA A 239 -63.69 11.92 14.60
C ALA A 239 -63.99 13.40 14.92
N GLN A 240 -65.03 13.98 14.30
CA GLN A 240 -65.50 15.33 14.64
C GLN A 240 -66.05 15.39 16.07
N ALA A 241 -66.81 14.38 16.50
CA ALA A 241 -67.35 14.32 17.86
C ALA A 241 -66.24 14.25 18.93
N LEU A 242 -65.18 13.49 18.67
CA LEU A 242 -64.01 13.40 19.57
C LEU A 242 -63.22 14.71 19.63
N GLU A 243 -63.09 15.42 18.52
CA GLU A 243 -62.36 16.69 18.47
C GLU A 243 -63.14 17.82 19.17
N ASP A 244 -64.47 17.80 19.08
CA ASP A 244 -65.36 18.69 19.82
C ASP A 244 -65.35 18.38 21.33
N GLU A 245 -65.28 17.11 21.73
CA GLU A 245 -65.16 16.70 23.14
C GLU A 245 -63.80 17.13 23.73
N LEU A 246 -62.72 17.05 22.95
CA LEU A 246 -61.39 17.52 23.34
C LEU A 246 -61.34 19.05 23.50
N ARG A 247 -62.00 19.81 22.62
CA ARG A 247 -62.16 21.26 22.78
C ARG A 247 -63.02 21.64 23.97
N ALA A 248 -64.06 20.87 24.26
CA ALA A 248 -64.91 21.07 25.44
C ALA A 248 -64.12 20.83 26.74
N LEU A 249 -63.17 19.89 26.75
CA LEU A 249 -62.28 19.67 27.89
C LEU A 249 -61.22 20.77 28.06
N GLN A 250 -60.70 21.32 26.97
CA GLN A 250 -59.73 22.43 27.02
C GLN A 250 -60.35 23.78 27.37
N SER A 251 -61.66 23.95 27.16
CA SER A 251 -62.39 25.19 27.48
C SER A 251 -62.99 25.20 28.89
N ARG A 252 -62.86 24.13 29.67
CA ARG A 252 -63.22 24.14 31.08
C ARG A 252 -62.20 24.99 31.86
N PRO A 253 -62.62 26.11 32.48
CA PRO A 253 -61.74 26.86 33.38
C PRO A 253 -61.31 25.93 34.52
N GLY A 254 -60.00 25.82 34.72
CA GLY A 254 -59.41 25.00 35.76
C GLY A 254 -60.03 25.32 37.11
N THR A 255 -60.65 24.33 37.73
CA THR A 255 -61.00 24.40 39.15
C THR A 255 -59.71 24.59 39.92
N ASN A 256 -59.57 25.74 40.58
CA ASN A 256 -58.49 25.99 41.52
C ASN A 256 -58.48 24.84 42.53
N LEU A 257 -57.38 24.08 42.55
CA LEU A 257 -57.07 23.20 43.66
C LEU A 257 -56.84 24.10 44.87
N GLU A 258 -57.82 24.10 45.78
CA GLU A 258 -57.70 24.71 47.09
C GLU A 258 -56.54 24.05 47.83
N SER A 259 -55.55 24.87 48.17
CA SER A 259 -54.42 24.54 49.02
C SER A 259 -54.76 24.85 50.48
N GLY A 260 -54.59 23.88 51.38
CA GLY A 260 -54.64 24.03 52.85
C GLY A 260 -55.97 23.56 53.42
N GLU A 261 -56.04 22.72 54.46
CA GLU A 261 -55.14 22.54 55.63
C GLU A 261 -54.83 21.08 55.98
#